data_AF-S9QMG5-F1
#
_entry.id   AF-S9QMG5-F1
#
_cell.length_a   1.000
_cell.length_b   1.000
_cell.length_c   1.000
_cell.angle_alpha   90.00
_cell.angle_beta   90.00
_cell.angle_gamma   90.00
#
_symmetry.space_group_name_H-M   'P 1'
#
loop_
_entity.id
_entity.type
_entity.pdbx_description
1 polymer ?
#
loop_
_entity_poly.entity_id
_entity_poly.type
_entity_poly.pdbx_seq_one_letter_code
_entity_poly.pdbx_strand_id
1 'polypeptide(L)'
;MFENAFNNIDRVLRNDEGLASELDYAEQTSWLLFLKYLDDLESERQDNAELEGKDYTPILDPKYRWQKWAAPKIDGKLDHNTAMTGEDLITFVNGNLFPYLKKFRETAEDPDTIDYKIGQIFSECPSSEIMVFRAA
;
A
#
# COMPACT_ATOMS: atom_id res chain seq x y z
N MET A 1 -16.06 -10.56 -4.94
CA MET A 1 -15.32 -10.55 -3.66
C MET A 1 -14.63 -9.20 -3.36
N PHE A 2 -14.38 -8.33 -4.35
CA PHE A 2 -13.84 -6.97 -4.16
C PHE A 2 -14.80 -6.00 -3.42
N GLU A 3 -16.12 -6.08 -3.67
CA GLU A 3 -17.11 -5.20 -3.03
C GLU A 3 -17.12 -5.27 -1.50
N ASN A 4 -16.92 -6.46 -0.92
CA ASN A 4 -16.96 -6.63 0.53
C ASN A 4 -15.75 -6.02 1.24
N ALA A 5 -14.59 -5.98 0.58
CA ALA A 5 -13.41 -5.31 1.11
C ALA A 5 -13.58 -3.78 1.02
N PHE A 6 -14.09 -3.28 -0.10
CA PHE A 6 -14.39 -1.86 -0.29
C PHE A 6 -15.42 -1.36 0.72
N ASN A 7 -16.54 -2.08 0.90
CA ASN A 7 -17.58 -1.73 1.87
C ASN A 7 -17.10 -1.76 3.33
N ASN A 8 -16.15 -2.64 3.66
CA ASN A 8 -15.58 -2.69 5.02
C ASN A 8 -14.60 -1.54 5.27
N ILE A 9 -13.76 -1.21 4.29
CA ILE A 9 -12.87 -0.05 4.33
C ILE A 9 -13.69 1.24 4.40
N ASP A 10 -14.72 1.36 3.55
CA ASP A 10 -15.63 2.51 3.51
C ASP A 10 -16.39 2.71 4.83
N ARG A 11 -16.78 1.62 5.50
CA ARG A 11 -17.47 1.68 6.80
C ARG A 11 -16.55 2.04 7.97
N VAL A 12 -15.30 1.58 7.97
CA VAL A 12 -14.34 1.94 9.03
C VAL A 12 -13.91 3.39 8.89
N LEU A 13 -13.75 3.89 7.66
CA LEU A 13 -13.24 5.23 7.39
C LEU A 13 -14.33 6.32 7.39
N ARG A 14 -15.59 6.02 7.08
CA ARG A 14 -16.73 6.96 7.22
C ARG A 14 -17.00 7.42 8.66
N ASN A 15 -16.48 6.71 9.66
CA ASN A 15 -16.66 7.05 11.07
C ASN A 15 -15.61 8.03 11.60
N ASP A 16 -14.61 8.42 10.80
CA ASP A 16 -13.69 9.50 11.16
C ASP A 16 -14.32 10.85 10.76
N GLU A 17 -14.79 11.59 11.76
CA GLU A 17 -15.54 12.86 11.65
C GLU A 17 -14.72 14.06 11.11
N GLY A 18 -13.70 13.83 10.27
CA GLY A 18 -12.67 14.82 9.91
C GLY A 18 -12.44 15.10 8.42
N LEU A 19 -13.23 14.57 7.49
CA LEU A 19 -12.94 14.69 6.04
C LEU A 19 -13.78 15.77 5.34
N ALA A 20 -13.09 16.69 4.64
CA ALA A 20 -13.64 17.92 4.08
C ALA A 20 -14.46 17.74 2.78
N SER A 21 -14.34 16.60 2.06
CA SER A 21 -15.23 16.21 0.96
C SER A 21 -15.05 14.74 0.53
N GLU A 22 -16.02 14.15 -0.18
CA GLU A 22 -15.94 12.79 -0.76
C GLU A 22 -14.81 12.64 -1.81
N LEU A 23 -14.44 13.73 -2.49
CA LEU A 23 -13.39 13.73 -3.51
C LEU A 23 -12.00 13.60 -2.87
N ASP A 24 -11.77 14.34 -1.79
CA ASP A 24 -10.53 14.23 -1.02
C ASP A 24 -10.36 12.79 -0.51
N TYR A 25 -11.45 12.13 -0.09
CA TYR A 25 -11.41 10.75 0.39
C TYR A 25 -11.00 9.72 -0.67
N ALA A 26 -11.52 9.84 -1.90
CA ALA A 26 -11.15 8.97 -3.00
C ALA A 26 -9.66 9.12 -3.35
N GLU A 27 -9.16 10.35 -3.36
CA GLU A 27 -7.74 10.63 -3.58
C GLU A 27 -6.87 10.08 -2.43
N GLN A 28 -7.30 10.27 -1.18
CA GLN A 28 -6.58 9.85 0.03
C GLN A 28 -6.54 8.33 0.26
N THR A 29 -7.46 7.55 -0.32
CA THR A 29 -7.51 6.09 -0.17
C THR A 29 -7.03 5.32 -1.39
N SER A 30 -6.88 5.99 -2.54
CA SER A 30 -6.46 5.38 -3.80
C SER A 30 -5.12 4.63 -3.70
N TRP A 31 -4.15 5.21 -3.01
CA TRP A 31 -2.82 4.61 -2.86
C TRP A 31 -2.83 3.33 -2.01
N LEU A 32 -3.70 3.24 -1.00
CA LEU A 32 -3.86 2.02 -0.19
C LEU A 32 -4.40 0.88 -1.05
N LEU A 33 -5.43 1.16 -1.87
CA LEU A 33 -6.00 0.17 -2.78
C LEU A 33 -4.98 -0.28 -3.83
N PHE A 34 -4.20 0.65 -4.36
CA PHE A 34 -3.11 0.32 -5.28
C PHE A 34 -2.08 -0.63 -4.64
N LEU A 35 -1.61 -0.34 -3.42
CA LEU A 35 -0.65 -1.21 -2.73
C LEU A 35 -1.24 -2.57 -2.37
N LYS A 36 -2.53 -2.64 -2.03
CA LYS A 36 -3.20 -3.92 -1.79
C LYS A 36 -3.28 -4.75 -3.07
N TYR A 37 -3.60 -4.11 -4.19
CA TYR A 37 -3.63 -4.76 -5.49
C TYR A 37 -2.24 -5.26 -5.92
N LEU A 38 -1.19 -4.44 -5.69
CA LEU A 38 0.19 -4.84 -5.96
C LEU A 38 0.60 -6.08 -5.15
N ASP A 39 0.25 -6.13 -3.86
CA ASP A 39 0.49 -7.30 -2.99
C ASP A 39 -0.22 -8.57 -3.49
N ASP A 40 -1.47 -8.46 -3.95
CA ASP A 40 -2.20 -9.59 -4.55
C ASP A 40 -1.54 -10.06 -5.85
N LEU A 41 -1.11 -9.12 -6.70
CA LEU A 41 -0.41 -9.43 -7.95
C LEU A 41 0.95 -10.10 -7.71
N GLU A 42 1.72 -9.65 -6.72
CA GLU A 42 2.99 -10.29 -6.34
C GLU A 42 2.77 -11.71 -5.82
N SER A 43 1.71 -11.92 -5.03
CA SER A 43 1.35 -13.25 -4.52
C SER A 43 1.00 -14.20 -5.67
N GLU A 44 0.17 -13.76 -6.62
CA GLU A 44 -0.18 -14.55 -7.80
C GLU A 44 1.05 -14.89 -8.67
N ARG A 45 1.97 -13.93 -8.85
CA ARG A 45 3.22 -14.17 -9.59
C ARG A 45 4.13 -15.15 -8.86
N GLN A 46 4.22 -15.06 -7.54
CA GLN A 46 5.00 -15.99 -6.73
C GLN A 46 4.43 -17.41 -6.82
N ASP A 47 3.11 -17.57 -6.68
CA ASP A 47 2.44 -18.88 -6.79
C ASP A 47 2.67 -19.50 -8.17
N ASN A 48 2.54 -18.71 -9.24
CA ASN A 48 2.79 -19.19 -10.61
C ASN A 48 4.25 -19.60 -10.81
N ALA A 49 5.22 -18.83 -10.30
CA ALA A 49 6.63 -19.19 -10.39
C ALA A 49 6.94 -20.47 -9.62
N GLU A 50 6.34 -20.68 -8.44
CA GLU A 50 6.47 -21.92 -7.67
C GLU A 50 5.93 -23.13 -8.45
N LEU A 51 4.76 -22.99 -9.08
CA LEU A 51 4.17 -24.04 -9.92
C LEU A 51 5.04 -24.36 -11.16
N GLU A 52 5.70 -23.36 -11.72
CA GLU A 52 6.61 -23.52 -12.86
C GLU A 52 8.03 -23.96 -12.44
N GLY A 53 8.33 -24.02 -11.14
CA GLY A 53 9.66 -24.33 -10.62
C GLY A 53 10.71 -23.25 -10.91
N LYS A 54 10.29 -21.98 -10.99
CA LYS A 54 11.15 -20.82 -11.25
C LYS A 54 11.33 -19.98 -9.98
N ASP A 55 12.47 -19.31 -9.89
CA ASP A 55 12.69 -18.30 -8.87
C ASP A 55 11.90 -17.03 -9.20
N TYR A 56 11.22 -16.47 -8.19
CA TYR A 56 10.54 -15.18 -8.28
C TYR A 56 11.23 -14.16 -7.40
N THR A 57 11.57 -13.00 -7.99
CA THR A 57 12.07 -11.83 -7.25
C THR A 57 10.95 -10.81 -7.12
N PRO A 58 10.49 -10.53 -5.90
CA PRO A 58 9.45 -9.52 -5.67
C PRO A 58 9.93 -8.11 -6.02
N ILE A 59 9.00 -7.26 -6.43
CA ILE A 59 9.19 -5.86 -6.79
C ILE A 59 9.54 -5.04 -5.55
N LEU A 60 8.82 -5.26 -4.45
CA LEU A 60 9.03 -4.53 -3.20
C LEU A 60 9.97 -5.27 -2.25
N ASP A 61 10.88 -4.53 -1.61
CA ASP A 61 11.68 -5.05 -0.51
C ASP A 61 10.76 -5.56 0.60
N PRO A 62 11.15 -6.62 1.32
CA PRO A 62 10.29 -7.24 2.33
C PRO A 62 9.63 -6.26 3.31
N LYS A 63 10.37 -5.25 3.78
CA LYS A 63 9.85 -4.24 4.74
C LYS A 63 8.74 -3.34 4.21
N TYR A 64 8.60 -3.20 2.90
CA TYR A 64 7.60 -2.32 2.26
C TYR A 64 6.37 -3.08 1.76
N ARG A 65 6.38 -4.42 1.82
CA ARG A 65 5.24 -5.25 1.42
C ARG A 65 4.08 -5.09 2.39
N TRP A 66 2.86 -5.14 1.85
CA TRP A 66 1.61 -4.94 2.59
C TRP A 66 1.51 -5.84 3.84
N GLN A 67 1.86 -7.12 3.70
CA GLN A 67 1.81 -8.09 4.80
C GLN A 67 2.79 -7.81 5.95
N LYS A 68 3.72 -6.84 5.82
CA LYS A 68 4.66 -6.50 6.89
C LYS A 68 4.23 -5.33 7.76
N TRP A 69 3.60 -4.31 7.18
CA TRP A 69 3.25 -3.09 7.91
C TRP A 69 1.74 -2.85 7.99
N ALA A 70 0.98 -3.14 6.91
CA ALA A 70 -0.44 -2.84 6.82
C ALA A 70 -1.32 -3.94 7.43
N ALA A 71 -0.94 -5.20 7.23
CA ALA A 71 -1.67 -6.35 7.77
C ALA A 71 -0.71 -7.45 8.22
N PRO A 72 0.18 -7.20 9.20
CA PRO A 72 1.04 -8.24 9.74
C PRO A 72 0.21 -9.35 10.34
N LYS A 73 0.57 -10.60 10.03
CA LYS A 73 -0.10 -11.79 10.55
C LYS A 73 0.86 -12.70 11.29
N ILE A 74 0.39 -13.23 12.41
CA ILE A 74 0.99 -14.36 13.12
C ILE A 74 -0.08 -15.45 13.18
N ASP A 75 0.27 -16.67 12.76
CA ASP A 75 -0.63 -17.82 12.74
C ASP A 75 -1.97 -17.56 12.00
N GLY A 76 -1.91 -16.79 10.92
CA GLY A 76 -3.08 -16.44 10.10
C GLY A 76 -4.02 -15.38 10.70
N LYS A 77 -3.71 -14.88 11.90
CA LYS A 77 -4.45 -13.77 12.55
C LYS A 77 -3.66 -12.48 12.49
N LEU A 78 -4.37 -11.36 12.45
CA LEU A 78 -3.74 -10.04 12.48
C LEU A 78 -2.96 -9.87 13.79
N ASP A 79 -1.69 -9.54 13.67
CA ASP A 79 -0.84 -9.25 14.81
C ASP A 79 -0.95 -7.78 15.17
N HIS A 80 -1.84 -7.50 16.12
CA HIS A 80 -2.07 -6.15 16.63
C HIS A 80 -0.86 -5.52 17.33
N ASN A 81 0.14 -6.32 17.75
CA ASN A 81 1.32 -5.78 18.43
C ASN A 81 2.37 -5.27 17.44
N THR A 82 2.42 -5.84 16.23
CA THR A 82 3.37 -5.45 15.17
C THR A 82 2.75 -4.49 14.16
N ALA A 83 1.42 -4.45 14.07
CA ALA A 83 0.70 -3.52 13.19
C ALA A 83 1.01 -2.07 13.59
N MET A 84 1.58 -1.31 12.66
CA MET A 84 1.77 0.13 12.85
C MET A 84 0.41 0.83 12.80
N THR A 85 0.13 1.68 13.77
CA THR A 85 -1.08 2.51 13.81
C THR A 85 -0.72 3.96 14.18
N GLY A 86 -1.65 4.90 13.95
CA GLY A 86 -1.49 6.30 14.36
C GLY A 86 -0.22 6.96 13.85
N GLU A 87 0.51 7.62 14.75
CA GLU A 87 1.72 8.41 14.43
C GLU A 87 2.88 7.56 13.87
N ASP A 88 3.04 6.32 14.33
CA ASP A 88 4.08 5.42 13.85
C ASP A 88 3.83 5.04 12.39
N LEU A 89 2.57 4.78 12.03
CA LEU A 89 2.17 4.50 10.66
C LEU A 89 2.41 5.72 9.75
N ILE A 90 2.03 6.91 10.20
CA ILE A 90 2.28 8.16 9.45
C ILE A 90 3.76 8.35 9.18
N THR A 91 4.57 8.19 10.23
CA THR A 91 6.02 8.37 10.16
C THR A 91 6.66 7.36 9.21
N PHE A 92 6.21 6.10 9.25
CA PHE A 92 6.66 5.08 8.30
C PHE A 92 6.25 5.42 6.86
N VAL A 93 4.98 5.73 6.62
CA VAL A 93 4.45 5.98 5.27
C VAL A 93 5.17 7.17 4.63
N ASN A 94 5.24 8.30 5.34
CA ASN A 94 5.82 9.54 4.81
C ASN A 94 7.35 9.53 4.79
N GLY A 95 7.99 8.94 5.80
CA GLY A 95 9.45 8.95 5.95
C GLY A 95 10.15 7.82 5.20
N ASN A 96 9.47 6.70 4.94
CA ASN A 96 10.10 5.49 4.43
C ASN A 96 9.42 4.94 3.18
N LEU A 97 8.12 4.63 3.24
CA LEU A 97 7.41 3.93 2.17
C LEU A 97 7.30 4.79 0.90
N PHE A 98 6.80 6.01 1.03
CA PHE A 98 6.60 6.90 -0.12
C PHE A 98 7.92 7.31 -0.77
N PRO A 99 8.96 7.71 -0.01
CA PRO A 99 10.28 7.95 -0.58
C PRO A 99 10.87 6.72 -1.27
N TYR A 100 10.60 5.51 -0.79
CA TYR A 100 11.04 4.28 -1.45
C TYR A 100 10.31 4.07 -2.79
N LEU A 101 8.98 4.16 -2.80
CA LEU A 101 8.17 3.95 -4.01
C LEU A 101 8.48 5.00 -5.09
N LYS A 102 8.76 6.25 -4.71
CA LYS A 102 9.19 7.31 -5.63
C LYS A 102 10.46 6.97 -6.41
N LYS A 103 11.40 6.24 -5.80
CA LYS A 103 12.69 5.89 -6.43
C LYS A 103 12.53 4.98 -7.64
N PHE A 104 11.45 4.21 -7.74
CA PHE A 104 11.22 3.34 -8.90
C PHE A 104 11.15 4.12 -10.22
N ARG A 105 10.78 5.41 -10.19
CA ARG A 105 10.80 6.28 -11.37
C ARG A 105 12.22 6.52 -11.89
N GLU A 106 13.20 6.55 -11.00
CA GLU A 106 14.60 6.82 -11.33
C GLU A 106 15.34 5.55 -11.77
N THR A 107 14.87 4.39 -11.32
CA THR A 107 15.52 3.09 -11.55
C THR A 107 14.87 2.26 -12.65
N ALA A 108 13.64 2.57 -13.06
CA ALA A 108 12.97 1.83 -14.11
C ALA A 108 13.54 2.17 -15.49
N GLU A 109 13.97 1.15 -16.23
CA GLU A 109 14.60 1.30 -17.55
C GLU A 109 13.56 1.54 -18.67
N ASP A 110 12.31 1.11 -18.46
CA ASP A 110 11.24 1.14 -19.47
C ASP A 110 9.92 1.69 -18.88
N PRO A 111 9.30 2.72 -19.51
CA PRO A 111 8.00 3.28 -19.11
C PRO A 111 6.84 2.28 -19.01
N ASP A 112 6.90 1.14 -19.72
CA ASP A 112 5.82 0.14 -19.71
C ASP A 112 5.91 -0.84 -18.53
N THR A 113 6.98 -0.78 -17.73
CA THR A 113 7.17 -1.63 -16.55
C THR A 113 6.24 -1.24 -15.39
N ILE A 114 5.92 -2.22 -14.54
CA ILE A 114 5.14 -1.97 -13.32
C ILE A 114 5.91 -1.07 -12.35
N ASP A 115 7.23 -1.24 -12.27
CA ASP A 115 8.18 -0.42 -11.53
C ASP A 115 8.05 1.05 -11.91
N TYR A 116 8.11 1.38 -13.20
CA TYR A 116 7.94 2.77 -13.67
C TYR A 116 6.58 3.33 -13.25
N LYS A 117 5.50 2.55 -13.40
CA LYS A 117 4.14 2.98 -13.03
C LYS A 117 3.99 3.24 -11.54
N ILE A 118 4.59 2.40 -10.69
CA ILE A 118 4.68 2.64 -9.24
C ILE A 118 5.37 3.98 -8.99
N GLY A 119 6.56 4.17 -9.57
CA GLY A 119 7.33 5.40 -9.44
C GLY A 119 6.56 6.65 -9.86
N GLN A 120 5.82 6.56 -10.98
CA GLN A 120 5.02 7.67 -11.50
C GLN A 120 3.87 8.03 -10.56
N ILE A 121 3.05 7.06 -10.17
CA ILE A 121 1.90 7.27 -9.26
C ILE A 121 2.36 7.96 -7.97
N PHE A 122 3.41 7.44 -7.34
CA PHE A 122 3.88 7.98 -6.07
C PHE A 122 4.69 9.26 -6.22
N SER A 123 5.21 9.60 -7.41
CA SER A 123 5.83 10.91 -7.68
C SER A 123 4.81 12.03 -7.80
N GLU A 124 3.63 11.74 -8.34
CA GLU A 124 2.54 12.70 -8.52
C GLU A 124 1.68 12.84 -7.25
N CYS A 125 1.73 11.86 -6.34
CA CYS A 125 1.05 11.92 -5.04
C CYS A 125 1.79 12.85 -4.04
N PRO A 126 1.17 13.96 -3.60
CA PRO A 126 1.78 14.85 -2.63
C PRO A 126 1.85 14.18 -1.25
N SER A 127 3.06 13.98 -0.74
CA SER A 127 3.29 13.45 0.62
C SER A 127 2.67 14.33 1.72
N SER A 128 2.36 15.60 1.40
CA SER A 128 1.73 16.58 2.28
C SER A 128 0.22 16.44 2.41
N GLU A 129 -0.45 15.68 1.53
CA GLU A 129 -1.91 15.57 1.52
C GLU A 129 -2.44 14.37 2.32
N ILE A 130 -1.57 13.44 2.74
CA ILE A 130 -1.96 12.31 3.60
C ILE A 130 -2.20 12.79 5.03
N MET A 131 -3.35 13.43 5.23
CA MET A 131 -3.88 13.85 6.53
C MET A 131 -4.61 12.72 7.28
N VAL A 132 -4.87 11.58 6.63
CA VAL A 132 -5.78 10.51 7.08
C VAL A 132 -5.52 9.98 8.49
N PHE A 133 -4.32 10.15 9.06
CA PHE A 133 -4.00 9.58 10.37
C PHE A 133 -3.69 10.60 11.45
N ARG A 134 -3.88 11.91 11.21
CA ARG A 134 -3.64 12.94 12.25
C ARG A 134 -4.68 12.98 13.37
N ALA A 135 -5.71 12.12 13.35
CA ALA A 135 -6.85 12.22 14.26
C ALA A 135 -7.21 10.91 15.01
N ALA A 136 -6.34 9.90 15.04
CA ALA A 136 -6.57 8.67 15.82
C ALA A 136 -5.52 8.49 16.93
#